data_AF-A0A397CH13-F1
#
_entry.id   AF-A0A397CH13-F1
#
_cell.length_a   1.000
_cell.length_b   1.000
_cell.length_c   1.000
_cell.angle_alpha   90.00
_cell.angle_beta   90.00
_cell.angle_gamma   90.00
#
_symmetry.space_group_name_H-M   'P 1'
#
loop_
_entity.id
_entity.type
_entity.pdbx_description
1 polymer ?
#
loop_
_entity_poly.entity_id
_entity_poly.type
_entity_poly.pdbx_seq_one_letter_code
_entity_poly.pdbx_strand_id
1 'polypeptide(L)'
;MPAGSKLSEEEQGMILALKAVGKGLREIERLIGRSRGAITLFLKDTAAYNTKKRTGRPPKVTSTDIRRLIRTASNSFLSSRELVAQCQLTIKARRARQLLATCEHLKFVKAKATPKRLHAGGYCDMAEKLFPLGPRLTIEEQGAAWTFRLHNLSYRAISKHLGRSKDTERAYLIAPDSYGTSQKGQKATKIVDQE
;
A
#
# COMPACT_ATOMS: atom_id res chain seq x y z
N MET A 1 3.38 -38.55 3.70
CA MET A 1 4.55 -38.13 4.52
C MET A 1 5.52 -39.30 4.56
N PRO A 2 6.85 -39.09 4.64
CA PRO A 2 7.77 -40.22 4.87
C PRO A 2 7.41 -40.88 6.21
N ALA A 3 7.54 -42.20 6.29
CA ALA A 3 7.23 -42.92 7.52
C ALA A 3 8.32 -42.76 8.60
N GLY A 4 9.55 -42.37 8.22
CA GLY A 4 10.68 -42.26 9.14
C GLY A 4 11.57 -41.05 8.90
N SER A 5 12.49 -40.84 9.84
CA SER A 5 13.59 -39.88 9.73
C SER A 5 14.54 -40.26 8.60
N LYS A 6 15.29 -39.26 8.10
CA LYS A 6 16.38 -39.48 7.16
C LYS A 6 17.51 -40.28 7.84
N LEU A 7 18.32 -40.96 7.05
CA LEU A 7 19.55 -41.60 7.56
C LEU A 7 20.52 -40.50 8.01
N SER A 8 21.09 -40.64 9.20
CA SER A 8 22.15 -39.74 9.67
C SER A 8 23.43 -39.94 8.86
N GLU A 9 24.38 -39.03 8.97
CA GLU A 9 25.68 -39.16 8.30
C GLU A 9 26.47 -40.37 8.84
N GLU A 10 26.38 -40.63 10.14
CA GLU A 10 26.97 -41.81 10.79
C GLU A 10 26.39 -43.12 10.24
N GLU A 11 25.07 -43.20 10.11
CA GLU A 11 24.39 -44.37 9.55
C GLU A 11 24.75 -44.57 8.07
N GLN A 12 24.85 -43.49 7.30
CA GLN A 12 25.30 -43.55 5.91
C GLN A 12 26.73 -44.12 5.82
N GLY A 13 27.64 -43.65 6.67
CA GLY A 13 29.01 -44.18 6.78
C GLY A 13 29.03 -45.67 7.13
N MET A 14 28.24 -46.09 8.12
CA MET A 14 28.11 -47.50 8.50
C MET A 14 27.56 -48.37 7.37
N ILE A 15 26.54 -47.89 6.64
CA ILE A 15 25.98 -48.61 5.48
C ILE A 15 27.07 -48.81 4.41
N LEU A 16 27.84 -47.77 4.10
CA LEU A 16 28.92 -47.85 3.11
C LEU A 16 30.01 -48.84 3.54
N ALA A 17 30.45 -48.77 4.80
CA ALA A 17 31.44 -49.69 5.36
C ALA A 17 30.96 -51.15 5.31
N LEU A 18 29.75 -51.43 5.79
CA LEU A 18 29.19 -52.78 5.77
C LEU A 18 28.98 -53.30 4.35
N LYS A 19 28.60 -52.41 3.42
CA LYS A 19 28.46 -52.77 2.01
C LYS A 19 29.81 -53.09 1.37
N ALA A 20 30.87 -52.36 1.70
CA ALA A 20 32.23 -52.62 1.24
C ALA A 20 32.78 -53.97 1.74
N VAL A 21 32.40 -54.37 2.97
CA VAL A 21 32.71 -55.70 3.55
C VAL A 21 31.89 -56.83 2.87
N GLY A 22 30.94 -56.49 1.98
CA GLY A 22 30.14 -57.49 1.25
C GLY A 22 28.90 -57.98 2.00
N LYS A 23 28.49 -57.30 3.09
CA LYS A 23 27.33 -57.70 3.89
C LYS A 23 26.02 -57.58 3.09
N GLY A 24 25.11 -58.52 3.34
CA GLY A 24 23.80 -58.54 2.72
C GLY A 24 22.87 -57.45 3.28
N LEU A 25 21.91 -56.98 2.48
CA LEU A 25 20.97 -55.91 2.89
C LEU A 25 20.17 -56.25 4.16
N ARG A 26 19.81 -57.53 4.36
CA ARG A 26 19.10 -57.99 5.58
C ARG A 26 19.99 -57.91 6.82
N GLU A 27 21.28 -58.15 6.67
CA GLU A 27 22.23 -58.08 7.77
C GLU A 27 22.50 -56.63 8.15
N ILE A 28 22.68 -55.76 7.15
CA ILE A 28 22.81 -54.30 7.35
C ILE A 28 21.58 -53.73 8.07
N GLU A 29 20.37 -54.14 7.67
CA GLU A 29 19.13 -53.73 8.34
C GLU A 29 19.10 -54.13 9.82
N ARG A 30 19.51 -55.36 10.15
CA ARG A 30 19.57 -55.83 11.55
C ARG A 30 20.59 -55.07 12.38
N LEU A 31 21.74 -54.74 11.80
CA LEU A 31 22.83 -54.03 12.50
C LEU A 31 22.51 -52.55 12.74
N ILE A 32 21.90 -51.89 11.75
CA ILE A 32 21.64 -50.44 11.81
C ILE A 32 20.24 -50.13 12.35
N GLY A 33 19.32 -51.09 12.32
CA GLY A 33 17.94 -50.91 12.75
C GLY A 33 17.11 -50.03 11.81
N ARG A 34 17.53 -49.90 10.54
CA ARG A 34 16.86 -49.09 9.51
C ARG A 34 16.25 -49.97 8.45
N SER A 35 15.07 -49.59 7.97
CA SER A 35 14.34 -50.37 6.97
C SER A 35 15.20 -50.64 5.72
N ARG A 36 15.10 -51.86 5.18
CA ARG A 36 15.70 -52.21 3.88
C ARG A 36 15.39 -51.19 2.78
N GLY A 37 14.18 -50.66 2.73
CA GLY A 37 13.78 -49.64 1.75
C GLY A 37 14.66 -48.39 1.81
N ALA A 38 14.90 -47.87 3.02
CA ALA A 38 15.77 -46.71 3.22
C ALA A 38 17.22 -47.00 2.82
N ILE A 39 17.75 -48.17 3.19
CA ILE A 39 19.11 -48.60 2.84
C ILE A 39 19.25 -48.73 1.32
N THR A 40 18.31 -49.40 0.65
CA THR A 40 18.36 -49.55 -0.82
C THR A 40 18.22 -48.22 -1.55
N LEU A 41 17.38 -47.30 -1.05
CA LEU A 41 17.25 -45.96 -1.62
C LEU A 41 18.54 -45.17 -1.52
N PHE A 42 19.23 -45.25 -0.38
CA PHE A 42 20.53 -44.62 -0.19
C PHE A 42 21.61 -45.23 -1.10
N LEU A 43 21.70 -46.57 -1.17
CA LEU A 43 22.70 -47.25 -1.98
C LEU A 43 22.51 -47.06 -3.49
N LYS A 44 21.28 -46.75 -3.95
CA LYS A 44 21.02 -46.43 -5.36
C LYS A 44 21.68 -45.14 -5.80
N ASP A 45 21.70 -44.14 -4.93
CA ASP A 45 22.27 -42.83 -5.20
C ASP A 45 22.78 -42.20 -3.90
N THR A 46 24.02 -42.54 -3.56
CA THR A 46 24.65 -42.13 -2.30
C THR A 46 24.96 -40.63 -2.30
N ALA A 47 25.32 -40.07 -3.45
CA ALA A 47 25.70 -38.67 -3.60
C ALA A 47 24.48 -37.74 -3.59
N ALA A 48 23.36 -38.13 -4.20
CA ALA A 48 22.14 -37.32 -4.19
C ALA A 48 21.24 -37.57 -2.97
N TYR A 49 21.61 -38.49 -2.08
CA TYR A 49 20.84 -38.74 -0.88
C TYR A 49 20.77 -37.47 -0.01
N ASN A 50 19.58 -37.15 0.49
CA ASN A 50 19.29 -35.95 1.29
C ASN A 50 19.54 -34.57 0.65
N THR A 51 20.11 -34.46 -0.55
CA THR A 51 20.38 -33.16 -1.22
C THR A 51 19.10 -32.49 -1.71
N LYS A 52 18.15 -33.27 -2.20
CA LYS A 52 16.89 -32.75 -2.74
C LYS A 52 16.00 -32.20 -1.62
N LYS A 53 15.80 -30.88 -1.62
CA LYS A 53 14.81 -30.20 -0.76
C LYS A 53 13.39 -30.49 -1.27
N ARG A 54 12.45 -30.59 -0.33
CA ARG A 54 11.02 -30.68 -0.68
C ARG A 54 10.55 -29.34 -1.21
N THR A 55 9.78 -29.36 -2.29
CA THR A 55 9.20 -28.18 -2.95
C THR A 55 8.14 -27.47 -2.11
N GLY A 56 7.77 -28.04 -0.95
CA GLY A 56 6.79 -27.45 -0.04
C GLY A 56 5.38 -27.40 -0.65
N ARG A 57 4.49 -26.67 0.03
CA ARG A 57 3.14 -26.44 -0.47
C ARG A 57 3.18 -25.34 -1.53
N PRO A 58 2.53 -25.52 -2.70
CA PRO A 58 2.45 -24.47 -3.70
C PRO A 58 1.78 -23.21 -3.11
N PRO A 59 2.28 -22.01 -3.41
CA PRO A 59 1.70 -20.78 -2.92
C PRO A 59 0.30 -20.56 -3.51
N LYS A 60 -0.60 -19.95 -2.74
CA LYS A 60 -1.94 -19.55 -3.20
C LYS A 60 -1.97 -18.38 -4.19
N VAL A 61 -0.82 -17.76 -4.41
CA VAL A 61 -0.68 -16.52 -5.18
C VAL A 61 0.39 -16.77 -6.22
N THR A 62 0.07 -16.43 -7.46
CA THR A 62 0.99 -16.56 -8.58
C THR A 62 1.94 -15.34 -8.66
N SER A 63 3.00 -15.43 -9.44
CA SER A 63 3.92 -14.30 -9.66
C SER A 63 3.24 -13.13 -10.39
N THR A 64 2.26 -13.39 -11.24
CA THR A 64 1.44 -12.37 -11.91
C THR A 64 0.54 -11.64 -10.91
N ASP A 65 -0.09 -12.37 -10.00
CA ASP A 65 -0.92 -11.80 -8.94
C ASP A 65 -0.12 -10.90 -8.00
N ILE A 66 1.10 -11.31 -7.63
CA ILE A 66 2.00 -10.49 -6.81
C ILE A 66 2.34 -9.18 -7.54
N ARG A 67 2.70 -9.25 -8.82
CA ARG A 67 2.98 -8.05 -9.63
C ARG A 67 1.77 -7.13 -9.75
N ARG A 68 0.57 -7.70 -9.97
CA ARG A 68 -0.68 -6.93 -10.01
C ARG A 68 -0.90 -6.20 -8.69
N LEU A 69 -0.77 -6.91 -7.56
CA LEU A 69 -0.94 -6.35 -6.22
C LEU A 69 0.02 -5.19 -5.94
N ILE A 70 1.31 -5.37 -6.27
CA ILE A 70 2.34 -4.34 -6.07
C ILE A 70 2.01 -3.11 -6.91
N ARG A 71 1.71 -3.30 -8.20
CA ARG A 71 1.40 -2.20 -9.11
C ARG A 71 0.15 -1.43 -8.68
N THR A 72 -0.91 -2.11 -8.24
CA THR A 72 -2.10 -1.46 -7.70
C THR A 72 -1.79 -0.68 -6.43
N ALA A 73 -0.94 -1.22 -5.55
CA ALA A 73 -0.54 -0.53 -4.31
C ALA A 73 0.32 0.71 -4.58
N SER A 74 1.18 0.68 -5.61
CA SER A 74 1.99 1.85 -6.01
C SER A 74 1.14 2.97 -6.59
N ASN A 75 0.06 2.63 -7.29
CA ASN A 75 -0.76 3.60 -8.02
C ASN A 75 -1.99 4.10 -7.22
N SER A 76 -2.25 3.56 -6.02
CA SER A 76 -3.48 3.87 -5.26
C SER A 76 -3.25 3.91 -3.75
N PHE A 77 -4.08 4.69 -3.06
CA PHE A 77 -4.08 4.80 -1.59
C PHE A 77 -5.14 3.91 -0.95
N LEU A 78 -5.07 2.60 -1.22
CA LEU A 78 -6.07 1.64 -0.77
C LEU A 78 -5.61 0.82 0.44
N SER A 79 -6.57 0.41 1.26
CA SER A 79 -6.30 -0.51 2.37
C SER A 79 -5.93 -1.90 1.84
N SER A 80 -5.24 -2.71 2.64
CA SER A 80 -4.86 -4.07 2.20
C SER A 80 -6.07 -4.99 1.93
N ARG A 81 -7.24 -4.67 2.47
CA ARG A 81 -8.48 -5.42 2.19
C ARG A 81 -9.06 -4.99 0.85
N GLU A 82 -9.09 -3.69 0.57
CA GLU A 82 -9.50 -3.14 -0.73
C GLU A 82 -8.58 -3.63 -1.86
N LEU A 83 -7.27 -3.64 -1.65
CA LEU A 83 -6.31 -4.14 -2.64
C LEU A 83 -6.55 -5.61 -3.01
N VAL A 84 -6.86 -6.45 -2.03
CA VAL A 84 -7.22 -7.85 -2.26
C VAL A 84 -8.50 -7.97 -3.07
N ALA A 85 -9.52 -7.17 -2.75
CA ALA A 85 -10.79 -7.16 -3.48
C ALA A 85 -10.62 -6.67 -4.92
N GLN A 86 -9.91 -5.56 -5.12
CA GLN A 86 -9.64 -4.98 -6.44
C GLN A 86 -8.78 -5.90 -7.31
N CYS A 87 -7.80 -6.58 -6.72
CA CYS A 87 -7.00 -7.60 -7.40
C CYS A 87 -7.69 -8.96 -7.49
N GLN A 88 -8.92 -9.11 -7.00
CA GLN A 88 -9.70 -10.36 -7.00
C GLN A 88 -8.92 -11.57 -6.46
N LEU A 89 -8.14 -11.36 -5.38
CA LEU A 89 -7.30 -12.41 -4.80
C LEU A 89 -8.05 -13.20 -3.73
N THR A 90 -7.84 -14.51 -3.69
CA THR A 90 -8.44 -15.42 -2.67
C THR A 90 -7.69 -15.43 -1.33
N ILE A 91 -6.80 -14.46 -1.11
CA ILE A 91 -5.95 -14.38 0.10
C ILE A 91 -6.53 -13.44 1.14
N LYS A 92 -6.16 -13.66 2.41
CA LYS A 92 -6.48 -12.72 3.49
C LYS A 92 -5.62 -11.46 3.39
N ALA A 93 -6.17 -10.31 3.81
CA ALA A 93 -5.48 -9.02 3.83
C ALA A 93 -4.11 -9.05 4.56
N ARG A 94 -3.95 -9.90 5.58
CA ARG A 94 -2.65 -10.12 6.24
C ARG A 94 -1.58 -10.64 5.28
N ARG A 95 -1.92 -11.58 4.39
CA ARG A 95 -0.95 -12.14 3.44
C ARG A 95 -0.56 -11.10 2.40
N ALA A 96 -1.51 -10.28 1.94
CA ALA A 96 -1.23 -9.15 1.06
C ALA A 96 -0.24 -8.16 1.70
N ARG A 97 -0.43 -7.80 2.98
CA ARG A 97 0.53 -6.95 3.71
C ARG A 97 1.94 -7.52 3.77
N GLN A 98 2.08 -8.83 4.02
CA GLN A 98 3.40 -9.49 4.05
C GLN A 98 4.09 -9.40 2.68
N LEU A 99 3.35 -9.61 1.59
CA LEU A 99 3.87 -9.50 0.23
C LEU A 99 4.32 -8.07 -0.07
N LEU A 100 3.52 -7.07 0.30
CA LEU A 100 3.87 -5.65 0.14
C LEU A 100 5.10 -5.28 0.96
N ALA A 101 5.23 -5.78 2.19
CA ALA A 101 6.39 -5.52 3.06
C ALA A 101 7.69 -6.16 2.55
N THR A 102 7.61 -7.16 1.66
CA THR A 102 8.78 -7.76 1.02
C THR A 102 9.32 -6.87 -0.11
N CYS A 103 8.55 -5.90 -0.58
CA CYS A 103 8.93 -5.02 -1.68
C CYS A 103 9.83 -3.89 -1.19
N GLU A 104 10.97 -3.69 -1.84
CA GLU A 104 11.97 -2.70 -1.44
C GLU A 104 11.46 -1.24 -1.55
N HIS A 105 10.68 -0.96 -2.59
CA HIS A 105 10.24 0.38 -2.96
C HIS A 105 8.91 0.82 -2.33
N LEU A 106 8.22 -0.08 -1.59
CA LEU A 106 6.98 0.23 -0.89
C LEU A 106 7.21 0.20 0.62
N LYS A 107 7.35 1.39 1.22
CA LYS A 107 7.51 1.52 2.67
C LYS A 107 6.21 2.00 3.30
N PHE A 108 5.76 1.27 4.32
CA PHE A 108 4.66 1.74 5.14
C PHE A 108 5.13 2.94 5.96
N VAL A 109 4.52 4.10 5.72
CA VAL A 109 4.73 5.29 6.53
C VAL A 109 3.43 5.60 7.25
N LYS A 110 3.51 5.66 8.58
CA LYS A 110 2.38 6.13 9.39
C LYS A 110 2.17 7.61 9.07
N ALA A 111 0.95 7.99 8.71
CA ALA A 111 0.59 9.38 8.55
C ALA A 111 0.98 10.16 9.82
N LYS A 112 1.72 11.26 9.66
CA LYS A 112 1.99 12.16 10.77
C LYS A 112 0.66 12.67 11.29
N ALA A 113 0.47 12.64 12.61
CA ALA A 113 -0.71 13.25 13.21
C ALA A 113 -0.75 14.71 12.77
N THR A 114 -1.90 15.16 12.29
CA THR A 114 -2.13 16.59 12.04
C THR A 114 -1.80 17.32 13.34
N PRO A 115 -0.96 18.37 13.32
CA PRO A 115 -0.63 19.10 14.54
C PRO A 115 -1.94 19.53 15.19
N LYS A 116 -2.07 19.25 16.50
CA LYS A 116 -3.20 19.70 17.29
C LYS A 116 -3.25 21.21 17.12
N ARG A 117 -4.38 21.78 16.69
CA ARG A 117 -4.54 23.24 16.63
C ARG A 117 -4.27 23.79 18.03
N LEU A 118 -3.11 24.39 18.25
CA LEU A 118 -2.79 25.13 19.46
C LEU A 118 -3.48 26.49 19.33
N HIS A 119 -4.71 26.56 19.83
CA HIS A 119 -5.54 27.76 19.92
C HIS A 119 -5.87 28.45 18.57
N ALA A 120 -6.97 29.19 18.55
CA ALA A 120 -7.51 29.81 17.34
C ALA A 120 -6.74 31.09 16.89
N GLY A 121 -5.63 31.46 17.54
CA GLY A 121 -5.03 32.79 17.39
C GLY A 121 -3.58 32.86 16.86
N GLY A 122 -2.87 31.75 16.69
CA GLY A 122 -1.42 31.80 16.39
C GLY A 122 -1.00 32.11 14.95
N TYR A 123 -1.96 32.30 14.03
CA TYR A 123 -1.68 32.58 12.60
C TYR A 123 -2.10 33.97 12.15
N CYS A 124 -2.70 34.80 13.02
CA CYS A 124 -3.06 36.16 12.65
C CYS A 124 -1.80 37.01 12.39
N ASP A 125 -0.78 36.86 13.24
CA ASP A 125 0.42 37.70 13.18
C ASP A 125 1.36 37.40 11.99
N MET A 126 1.29 36.20 11.40
CA MET A 126 2.08 35.84 10.22
C MET A 126 1.35 36.09 8.90
N ALA A 127 0.02 36.09 8.89
CA ALA A 127 -0.77 36.32 7.69
C ALA A 127 -0.86 37.82 7.31
N GLU A 128 -0.83 38.72 8.30
CA GLU A 128 -0.85 40.18 8.04
C GLU A 128 0.42 40.70 7.35
N LYS A 129 1.56 40.02 7.50
CA LYS A 129 2.84 40.47 6.90
C LYS A 129 3.03 40.05 5.44
N LEU A 130 2.28 39.07 4.92
CA LEU A 130 2.55 38.48 3.60
C LEU A 130 1.52 38.79 2.52
N PHE A 131 0.33 39.31 2.86
CA PHE A 131 -0.66 39.75 1.87
C PHE A 131 -1.49 40.93 2.42
N PRO A 132 -1.37 42.16 1.87
CA PRO A 132 -2.25 43.25 2.25
C PRO A 132 -3.61 43.03 1.55
N LEU A 133 -4.46 42.19 2.15
CA LEU A 133 -5.83 42.01 1.67
C LEU A 133 -6.67 43.21 2.12
N GLY A 134 -6.92 44.12 1.18
CA GLY A 134 -7.73 45.32 1.39
C GLY A 134 -9.20 45.03 1.76
N PRO A 135 -9.94 46.07 2.20
CA PRO A 135 -11.28 45.94 2.78
C PRO A 135 -12.35 45.39 1.82
N ARG A 136 -13.38 44.79 2.42
CA ARG A 136 -14.57 44.19 1.78
C ARG A 136 -15.25 45.16 0.82
N LEU A 137 -15.80 44.67 -0.30
CA LEU A 137 -16.56 45.50 -1.24
C LEU A 137 -17.79 46.09 -0.54
N THR A 138 -18.04 47.40 -0.71
CA THR A 138 -19.22 48.08 -0.20
C THR A 138 -20.49 47.59 -0.93
N ILE A 139 -21.67 47.87 -0.37
CA ILE A 139 -22.96 47.42 -0.93
C ILE A 139 -23.16 47.95 -2.36
N GLU A 140 -22.69 49.17 -2.64
CA GLU A 140 -22.72 49.79 -3.97
C GLU A 140 -21.80 49.05 -4.95
N GLU A 141 -20.62 48.63 -4.51
CA GLU A 141 -19.67 47.87 -5.32
C GLU A 141 -20.19 46.45 -5.60
N GLN A 142 -20.95 45.85 -4.67
CA GLN A 142 -21.64 44.57 -4.88
C GLN A 142 -22.79 44.70 -5.90
N GLY A 143 -23.56 45.80 -5.84
CA GLY A 143 -24.59 46.11 -6.83
C GLY A 143 -24.01 46.31 -8.23
N ALA A 144 -22.90 47.03 -8.32
CA ALA A 144 -22.16 47.21 -9.58
C ALA A 144 -21.68 45.84 -10.12
N ALA A 145 -21.02 45.02 -9.30
CA ALA A 145 -20.60 43.66 -9.66
C ALA A 145 -21.76 42.78 -10.20
N TRP A 146 -22.97 42.94 -9.65
CA TRP A 146 -24.16 42.22 -10.09
C TRP A 146 -24.66 42.69 -11.47
N THR A 147 -24.70 44.01 -11.70
CA THR A 147 -25.04 44.59 -13.02
C THR A 147 -24.03 44.19 -14.10
N PHE A 148 -22.75 44.02 -13.74
CA PHE A 148 -21.70 43.59 -14.67
C PHE A 148 -21.87 42.14 -15.16
N ARG A 149 -22.46 41.24 -14.34
CA ARG A 149 -22.78 39.86 -14.73
C ARG A 149 -23.93 39.80 -15.76
N LEU A 150 -24.85 40.77 -15.71
CA LEU A 150 -25.96 40.88 -16.66
C LEU A 150 -25.51 41.41 -18.03
N HIS A 151 -24.45 42.21 -18.08
CA HIS A 151 -23.93 42.83 -19.31
C HIS A 151 -22.67 42.15 -19.89
N ASN A 152 -22.23 41.01 -19.34
CA ASN A 152 -21.11 40.20 -19.84
C ASN A 152 -19.79 40.98 -20.07
N LEU A 153 -19.54 42.00 -19.24
CA LEU A 153 -18.35 42.85 -19.32
C LEU A 153 -17.10 42.10 -18.83
N SER A 154 -15.96 42.34 -19.47
CA SER A 154 -14.70 41.68 -19.08
C SER A 154 -14.20 42.17 -17.71
N TYR A 155 -13.61 41.27 -16.91
CA TYR A 155 -13.01 41.60 -15.59
C TYR A 155 -11.99 42.75 -15.62
N ARG A 156 -11.42 43.07 -16.78
CA ARG A 156 -10.48 44.18 -16.95
C ARG A 156 -11.19 45.54 -17.00
N ALA A 157 -12.42 45.57 -17.51
CA ALA A 157 -13.25 46.78 -17.54
C ALA A 157 -13.82 47.10 -16.15
N ILE A 158 -14.18 46.07 -15.39
CA ILE A 158 -14.68 46.17 -14.01
C ILE A 158 -13.58 46.74 -13.10
N SER A 159 -12.38 46.16 -13.18
CA SER A 159 -11.17 46.62 -12.49
C SER A 159 -10.85 48.10 -12.73
N LYS A 160 -11.07 48.58 -13.96
CA LYS A 160 -10.88 50.00 -14.32
C LYS A 160 -11.97 50.91 -13.74
N HIS A 161 -13.20 50.42 -13.63
CA HIS A 161 -14.33 51.18 -13.10
C HIS A 161 -14.33 51.25 -11.55
N LEU A 162 -13.94 50.17 -10.88
CA LEU A 162 -13.90 50.07 -9.41
C LEU A 162 -12.53 50.47 -8.83
N GLY A 163 -11.51 50.68 -9.68
CA GLY A 163 -10.16 51.04 -9.23
C GLY A 163 -9.44 49.93 -8.45
N ARG A 164 -9.82 48.66 -8.65
CA ARG A 164 -9.29 47.50 -7.91
C ARG A 164 -8.59 46.50 -8.83
N SER A 165 -7.85 45.55 -8.25
CA SER A 165 -7.17 44.51 -9.03
C SER A 165 -8.16 43.52 -9.65
N LYS A 166 -7.91 43.15 -10.91
CA LYS A 166 -8.70 42.16 -11.65
C LYS A 166 -8.83 40.82 -10.89
N ASP A 167 -7.78 40.39 -10.21
CA ASP A 167 -7.77 39.10 -9.53
C ASP A 167 -8.64 39.11 -8.26
N THR A 168 -8.71 40.26 -7.58
CA THR A 168 -9.62 40.44 -6.45
C THR A 168 -11.08 40.38 -6.89
N GLU A 169 -11.43 40.99 -8.02
CA GLU A 169 -12.82 40.96 -8.54
C GLU A 169 -13.23 39.57 -9.04
N ARG A 170 -12.31 38.88 -9.71
CA ARG A 170 -12.54 37.51 -10.17
C ARG A 170 -12.82 36.56 -9.01
N ALA A 171 -12.09 36.71 -7.90
CA ALA A 171 -12.28 35.87 -6.73
C ALA A 171 -13.63 36.15 -6.01
N TYR A 172 -14.07 37.41 -5.95
CA TYR A 172 -15.38 37.78 -5.39
C TYR A 172 -16.57 37.29 -6.22
N LEU A 173 -16.50 37.41 -7.56
CA LEU A 173 -17.61 37.03 -8.46
C LEU A 173 -17.82 35.51 -8.57
N ILE A 174 -16.79 34.71 -8.31
CA ILE A 174 -16.87 33.24 -8.31
C ILE A 174 -17.54 32.71 -7.04
N ALA A 175 -17.27 33.33 -5.88
CA ALA A 175 -17.81 32.88 -4.60
C ALA A 175 -17.98 34.07 -3.61
N PRO A 176 -19.10 34.82 -3.71
CA PRO A 176 -19.31 36.02 -2.90
C PRO A 176 -19.37 35.72 -1.39
N ASP A 177 -19.88 34.54 -1.02
CA ASP A 177 -20.07 34.14 0.37
C ASP A 177 -18.84 33.52 1.03
N SER A 178 -17.79 33.18 0.27
CA SER A 178 -16.54 32.61 0.80
C SER A 178 -15.48 33.64 1.14
N TYR A 179 -15.67 34.91 0.77
CA TYR A 179 -14.78 35.99 1.19
C TYR A 179 -15.09 36.38 2.65
N GLY A 180 -14.34 35.77 3.58
CA GLY A 180 -14.37 36.11 5.01
C GLY A 180 -14.96 35.04 5.95
N THR A 181 -15.43 33.89 5.45
CA THR A 181 -15.95 32.79 6.28
C THR A 181 -15.01 31.59 6.26
N SER A 182 -14.26 31.41 7.35
CA SER A 182 -13.57 30.16 7.64
C SER A 182 -14.61 29.05 7.82
N GLN A 183 -14.71 28.11 6.87
CA GLN A 183 -15.61 26.97 6.99
C GLN A 183 -15.17 26.06 8.14
N LYS A 184 -15.78 26.26 9.31
CA LYS A 184 -15.83 25.27 10.39
C LYS A 184 -16.85 24.19 10.02
N GLY A 185 -16.34 23.01 9.74
CA GLY A 185 -16.95 21.70 10.00
C GLY A 185 -18.45 21.54 9.80
N GLN A 186 -18.83 20.96 8.66
CA GLN A 186 -19.91 19.97 8.63
C GLN A 186 -19.38 18.73 7.91
N LYS A 187 -19.30 17.61 8.63
CA LYS A 187 -19.37 16.29 8.01
C LYS A 187 -20.84 16.03 7.71
N ALA A 188 -21.17 15.74 6.45
CA ALA A 188 -22.41 15.06 6.09
C ALA A 188 -22.06 13.82 5.26
N THR A 189 -22.66 12.72 5.67
CA THR A 189 -22.60 11.37 5.13
C THR A 189 -23.47 11.18 3.88
N LYS A 190 -23.24 10.03 3.23
CA LYS A 190 -24.12 9.26 2.30
C LYS A 190 -23.96 9.61 0.81
N ILE A 191 -23.42 8.72 -0.02
CA ILE A 191 -23.88 7.39 -0.52
C ILE A 191 -24.60 7.60 -1.86
N VAL A 192 -24.15 6.91 -2.92
CA VAL A 192 -24.92 6.53 -4.15
C VAL A 192 -25.36 7.74 -5.00
N ASP A 193 -25.50 7.68 -6.33
CA ASP A 193 -25.13 6.76 -7.40
C ASP A 193 -25.28 7.54 -8.73
N GLN A 194 -24.62 7.02 -9.76
CA GLN A 194 -25.08 6.87 -11.16
C GLN A 194 -25.79 8.04 -11.85
N GLU A 195 -25.26 8.45 -13.01
CA GLU A 195 -25.62 7.90 -14.33
C GLU A 195 -24.39 7.92 -15.25
#